data_AF-A0A074LWU8-F1
#
_entry.id   AF-A0A074LWU8-F1
#
_cell.length_a   1.000
_cell.length_b   1.000
_cell.length_c   1.000
_cell.angle_alpha   90.00
_cell.angle_beta   90.00
_cell.angle_gamma   90.00
#
_symmetry.space_group_name_H-M   'P 1'
#
loop_
_entity.id
_entity.type
_entity.pdbx_description
1 polymer ?
#
loop_
_entity_poly.entity_id
_entity_poly.type
_entity_poly.pdbx_seq_one_letter_code
_entity_poly.pdbx_strand_id
1 'polypeptide(L)'
;MTLFTIILVFHLLAVVVKLGVLFYIPRLKTVEQVQSFLAPYKKIDRAADITLWVSAVAMILTAGWQILLQLWLLVSMLIYALIFIIVKKVILGRMNSIVETNKVFAREEMSKLRFENACVIITAVGLFGAIGYLMANKPF
;
A
#
# COMPACT_ATOMS: atom_id res chain seq x y z
N MET A 1 9.06 25.47 4.90
CA MET A 1 7.71 24.85 4.91
C MET A 1 7.26 24.40 3.51
N THR A 2 7.45 25.21 2.47
CA THR A 2 7.01 24.90 1.09
C THR A 2 7.59 23.59 0.53
N LEU A 3 8.90 23.35 0.72
CA LEU A 3 9.57 22.14 0.22
C LEU A 3 9.07 20.86 0.93
N PHE A 4 8.90 20.90 2.26
CA PHE A 4 8.38 19.78 3.05
C PHE A 4 6.97 19.39 2.61
N THR A 5 6.08 20.37 2.39
CA THR A 5 4.72 20.11 1.91
C THR A 5 4.72 19.46 0.53
N ILE A 6 5.59 19.91 -0.38
CA ILE A 6 5.73 19.31 -1.72
C ILE A 6 6.18 17.85 -1.61
N ILE A 7 7.21 17.56 -0.80
CA ILE A 7 7.71 16.20 -0.58
C ILE A 7 6.63 15.31 0.04
N LEU A 8 5.88 15.83 1.02
CA LEU A 8 4.79 15.12 1.67
C LEU A 8 3.67 14.77 0.69
N VAL A 9 3.30 15.69 -0.23
CA VAL A 9 2.31 15.41 -1.27
C VAL A 9 2.75 14.27 -2.18
N PHE A 10 4.01 14.28 -2.65
CA PHE A 10 4.55 13.17 -3.45
C PHE A 10 4.59 11.85 -2.67
N HIS A 11 4.93 11.90 -1.38
CA HIS A 11 4.91 10.72 -0.50
C HIS A 11 3.50 10.13 -0.40
N LEU A 12 2.48 10.97 -0.12
CA LEU A 12 1.09 10.54 -0.03
C LEU A 12 0.54 10.03 -1.37
N LEU A 13 0.92 10.65 -2.49
CA LEU A 13 0.56 10.14 -3.82
C LEU A 13 1.13 8.74 -4.06
N ALA A 14 2.39 8.49 -3.68
CA ALA A 14 3.00 7.17 -3.78
C ALA A 14 2.27 6.13 -2.91
N VAL A 15 1.83 6.51 -1.70
CA VAL A 15 0.99 5.68 -0.83
C VAL A 15 -0.34 5.33 -1.52
N VAL A 16 -1.05 6.33 -2.07
CA VAL A 16 -2.34 6.15 -2.74
C VAL A 16 -2.22 5.22 -3.95
N VAL A 17 -1.18 5.39 -4.77
CA VAL A 17 -0.91 4.52 -5.93
C VAL A 17 -0.73 3.06 -5.48
N LYS A 18 0.00 2.83 -4.39
CA LYS A 18 0.21 1.49 -3.84
C LYS A 18 -1.07 0.85 -3.34
N LEU A 19 -1.90 1.61 -2.63
CA LEU A 19 -3.18 1.12 -2.09
C LEU A 19 -4.25 0.97 -3.18
N GLY A 20 -4.15 1.74 -4.27
CA GLY A 20 -5.03 1.67 -5.43
C GLY A 20 -5.16 0.26 -6.01
N VAL A 21 -4.13 -0.58 -5.85
CA VAL A 21 -4.16 -1.99 -6.26
C VAL A 21 -5.34 -2.75 -5.65
N LEU A 22 -5.66 -2.47 -4.38
CA LEU A 22 -6.71 -3.15 -3.62
C LEU A 22 -8.08 -2.97 -4.25
N PHE A 23 -8.31 -1.82 -4.88
CA PHE A 23 -9.56 -1.51 -5.58
C PHE A 23 -9.60 -2.08 -7.00
N TYR A 24 -8.45 -2.41 -7.59
CA TYR A 24 -8.37 -2.98 -8.93
C TYR A 24 -8.56 -4.50 -8.94
N ILE A 25 -8.13 -5.20 -7.88
CA ILE A 25 -8.21 -6.67 -7.77
C ILE A 25 -9.64 -7.24 -7.91
N PRO A 26 -10.70 -6.64 -7.34
CA PRO A 26 -12.08 -7.12 -7.55
C PRO A 26 -12.50 -7.12 -9.03
N ARG A 27 -11.87 -6.29 -9.87
CA ARG A 27 -12.15 -6.20 -11.31
C ARG A 27 -11.44 -7.28 -12.13
N LEU A 28 -10.44 -7.95 -11.56
CA LEU A 28 -9.75 -9.08 -12.19
C LEU A 28 -10.68 -10.32 -12.13
N LYS A 29 -11.20 -10.73 -13.28
CA LYS A 29 -12.14 -11.86 -13.43
C LYS A 29 -11.47 -13.11 -14.01
N THR A 30 -10.39 -12.95 -14.77
CA THR A 30 -9.68 -14.06 -15.42
C THR A 30 -8.20 -14.08 -15.05
N VAL A 31 -7.55 -15.24 -15.22
CA VAL A 31 -6.10 -15.41 -14.98
C VAL A 31 -5.28 -14.52 -15.93
N GLU A 32 -5.70 -14.37 -17.18
CA GLU A 32 -5.07 -13.48 -18.17
C GLU A 32 -5.09 -12.01 -17.73
N GLN A 33 -6.16 -11.56 -17.08
CA GLN A 33 -6.24 -10.23 -16.50
C GLN A 33 -5.27 -10.07 -15.33
N VAL A 34 -5.11 -11.10 -14.49
CA VAL A 34 -4.11 -11.10 -13.41
C VAL A 34 -2.69 -11.05 -13.98
N GLN A 35 -2.38 -11.86 -15.00
CA GLN A 35 -1.07 -11.88 -15.66
C GLN A 35 -0.74 -10.53 -16.31
N SER A 36 -1.66 -9.99 -17.10
CA SER A 36 -1.48 -8.71 -17.79
C SER A 36 -1.40 -7.52 -16.82
N PHE A 37 -2.04 -7.61 -15.65
CA PHE A 37 -1.96 -6.58 -14.61
C PHE A 37 -0.69 -6.70 -13.74
N LEU A 38 -0.23 -7.92 -13.44
CA LEU A 38 0.88 -8.17 -12.52
C LEU A 38 2.20 -7.58 -13.00
N ALA A 39 2.53 -7.73 -14.29
CA ALA A 39 3.78 -7.22 -14.86
C ALA A 39 3.91 -5.68 -14.78
N PRO A 40 2.95 -4.86 -15.24
CA PRO A 40 3.00 -3.41 -15.08
C PRO A 40 2.87 -3.00 -13.61
N TYR A 41 2.04 -3.68 -12.82
CA TYR A 41 1.89 -3.38 -11.40
C TYR A 41 3.21 -3.54 -10.63
N LYS A 42 3.98 -4.60 -10.86
CA LYS A 42 5.31 -4.78 -10.24
C LYS A 42 6.27 -3.61 -10.52
N LYS A 43 6.21 -3.04 -11.73
CA LYS A 43 7.02 -1.86 -12.09
C LYS A 43 6.55 -0.62 -11.32
N ILE A 44 5.25 -0.40 -11.24
CA ILE A 44 4.64 0.70 -10.49
C ILE A 44 4.93 0.57 -8.99
N ASP A 45 4.80 -0.64 -8.41
CA ASP A 45 5.09 -0.91 -7.00
C ASP A 45 6.55 -0.61 -6.67
N ARG A 46 7.50 -1.02 -7.53
CA ARG A 46 8.92 -0.68 -7.35
C ARG A 46 9.18 0.84 -7.45
N ALA A 47 8.55 1.53 -8.40
CA ALA A 47 8.67 2.99 -8.50
C ALA A 47 8.08 3.71 -7.28
N ALA A 48 6.95 3.22 -6.75
CA ALA A 48 6.35 3.71 -5.52
C ALA A 48 7.25 3.43 -4.31
N ASP A 49 7.85 2.24 -4.19
CA ASP A 49 8.84 1.91 -3.15
C ASP A 49 10.00 2.92 -3.16
N ILE A 50 10.58 3.18 -4.34
CA ILE A 50 11.68 4.15 -4.48
C ILE A 50 11.21 5.54 -4.08
N THR A 51 10.04 5.97 -4.57
CA THR A 51 9.49 7.30 -4.27
C THR A 51 9.25 7.47 -2.77
N LEU A 52 8.71 6.46 -2.10
CA LEU A 52 8.47 6.47 -0.65
C LEU A 52 9.78 6.57 0.14
N TRP A 53 10.80 5.82 -0.24
CA TRP A 53 12.12 5.90 0.42
C TRP A 53 12.79 7.25 0.20
N VAL A 54 12.83 7.74 -1.06
CA VAL A 54 13.43 9.02 -1.40
C VAL A 54 12.73 10.17 -0.69
N SER A 55 11.38 10.18 -0.70
CA SER A 55 10.61 11.20 -0.01
C SER A 55 10.70 11.08 1.51
N ALA A 56 10.81 9.88 2.09
CA ALA A 56 11.06 9.72 3.52
C ALA A 56 12.42 10.33 3.93
N VAL A 57 13.49 10.03 3.19
CA VAL A 57 14.81 10.63 3.43
C VAL A 57 14.76 12.14 3.23
N ALA A 58 14.12 12.63 2.18
CA ALA A 58 13.98 14.07 1.93
C ALA A 58 13.17 14.77 3.04
N MET A 59 12.12 14.14 3.57
CA MET A 59 11.40 14.65 4.75
C MET A 59 12.29 14.68 5.99
N ILE A 60 13.16 13.67 6.20
CA ILE A 60 14.12 13.67 7.31
C ILE A 60 15.12 14.83 7.21
N LEU A 61 15.60 15.11 6.00
CA LEU A 61 16.58 16.19 5.76
C LEU A 61 15.96 17.59 5.82
N THR A 62 14.64 17.71 5.59
CA THR A 62 13.94 19.00 5.47
C THR A 62 13.05 19.35 6.67
N ALA A 63 12.65 18.35 7.46
CA ALA A 63 11.97 18.53 8.73
C ALA A 63 12.99 18.55 9.87
N GLY A 64 12.85 19.48 10.82
CA GLY A 64 13.62 19.41 12.06
C GLY A 64 13.34 18.09 12.80
N TRP A 65 14.37 17.54 13.46
CA TRP A 65 14.33 16.23 14.17
C TRP A 65 13.12 16.07 15.11
N GLN A 66 12.61 17.17 15.66
CA GLN A 66 11.47 17.23 16.56
C GLN A 66 10.13 16.87 15.90
N ILE A 67 9.93 17.15 14.60
CA ILE A 67 8.69 16.82 13.89
C ILE A 67 8.63 15.32 13.54
N LEU A 68 9.79 14.72 13.25
CA LEU A 68 9.91 13.30 12.88
C LEU A 68 9.68 12.36 14.07
N LEU A 69 10.07 12.80 15.27
CA LEU A 69 9.91 12.04 16.52
C LEU A 69 8.50 12.16 17.13
N GLN A 70 7.58 12.86 16.48
CA GLN A 70 6.20 12.88 16.95
C GLN A 70 5.63 11.45 16.87
N LEU A 71 5.26 10.91 18.04
CA LEU A 71 4.83 9.52 18.21
C LEU A 71 3.74 9.11 17.20
N TRP A 72 2.82 10.01 16.89
CA TRP A 72 1.75 9.77 15.91
C TRP A 72 2.26 9.60 14.48
N LEU A 73 3.31 10.31 14.07
CA LEU A 73 3.90 10.21 12.74
C LEU A 73 4.60 8.86 12.59
N LEU A 74 5.37 8.46 13.61
CA LEU A 74 6.02 7.16 13.72
C LEU A 74 5.01 6.01 13.70
N VAL A 75 3.96 6.07 14.52
CA VAL A 75 2.89 5.07 14.55
C VAL A 75 2.19 4.99 13.19
N SER A 76 1.92 6.13 12.55
CA SER A 76 1.34 6.16 11.22
C SER A 76 2.25 5.47 10.20
N MET A 77 3.55 5.80 10.15
CA MET A 77 4.50 5.17 9.23
C MET A 77 4.60 3.65 9.46
N LEU A 78 4.57 3.21 10.71
CA LEU A 78 4.62 1.79 11.06
C LEU A 78 3.36 1.04 10.60
N ILE A 79 2.19 1.66 10.76
CA ILE A 79 0.92 1.13 10.27
C ILE A 79 0.92 1.05 8.73
N TYR A 80 1.37 2.08 8.02
CA TYR A 80 1.49 2.04 6.55
C TYR A 80 2.46 0.94 6.09
N ALA A 81 3.60 0.77 6.76
CA ALA A 81 4.55 -0.28 6.46
C ALA A 81 3.92 -1.68 6.63
N LEU A 82 3.16 -1.90 7.72
CA LEU A 82 2.41 -3.13 7.94
C LEU A 82 1.39 -3.40 6.83
N ILE A 83 0.60 -2.40 6.45
CA ILE A 83 -0.36 -2.53 5.34
C ILE A 83 0.37 -2.93 4.06
N PHE A 84 1.46 -2.25 3.70
CA PHE A 84 2.24 -2.56 2.50
C PHE A 84 2.84 -3.96 2.52
N ILE A 85 3.33 -4.43 3.68
CA ILE A 85 3.83 -5.80 3.84
C ILE A 85 2.69 -6.80 3.60
N ILE A 86 1.51 -6.55 4.17
CA ILE A 86 0.33 -7.41 3.97
C ILE A 86 -0.05 -7.46 2.49
N VAL A 87 -0.14 -6.31 1.80
CA VAL A 87 -0.41 -6.27 0.35
C VAL A 87 0.66 -7.07 -0.41
N LYS A 88 1.94 -6.86 -0.11
CA LYS A 88 3.05 -7.50 -0.83
C LYS A 88 3.09 -9.02 -0.62
N LYS A 89 2.83 -9.50 0.59
CA LYS A 89 2.88 -10.94 0.90
C LYS A 89 1.61 -11.68 0.53
N VAL A 90 0.45 -11.14 0.89
CA VAL A 90 -0.84 -11.80 0.68
C VAL A 90 -1.25 -11.64 -0.78
N ILE A 91 -1.45 -10.41 -1.23
CA ILE A 91 -2.04 -10.13 -2.53
C ILE A 91 -1.09 -10.45 -3.68
N LEU A 92 0.10 -9.86 -3.65
CA LEU A 92 1.12 -10.08 -4.68
C LEU A 92 1.61 -11.54 -4.68
N GLY A 93 1.78 -12.14 -3.50
CA GLY A 93 2.10 -13.57 -3.37
C GLY A 93 1.04 -14.46 -3.99
N ARG A 94 -0.25 -14.20 -3.72
CA ARG A 94 -1.36 -14.97 -4.30
C ARG A 94 -1.47 -14.77 -5.81
N MET A 95 -1.31 -13.54 -6.30
CA MET A 95 -1.29 -13.27 -7.74
C MET A 95 -0.15 -14.02 -8.44
N ASN A 96 1.06 -14.06 -7.87
CA ASN A 96 2.16 -14.85 -8.43
C ASN A 96 1.81 -16.34 -8.48
N SER A 97 1.24 -16.90 -7.40
CA SER A 97 0.78 -18.29 -7.37
C SER A 97 -0.23 -18.59 -8.49
N ILE A 98 -1.22 -17.70 -8.71
CA ILE A 98 -2.23 -17.86 -9.77
C ILE A 98 -1.59 -17.89 -11.17
N VAL A 99 -0.56 -17.06 -11.38
CA VAL A 99 0.17 -17.03 -12.65
C VAL A 99 0.99 -18.30 -12.86
N GLU A 100 1.60 -18.85 -11.80
CA GLU A 100 2.42 -20.06 -11.86
C GLU A 100 1.59 -21.33 -12.11
N THR A 101 0.33 -21.40 -11.66
CA THR A 101 -0.52 -22.59 -11.83
C THR A 101 -0.83 -22.90 -13.30
N ASN A 102 -0.67 -21.96 -14.25
CA ASN A 102 -0.91 -22.11 -15.70
C ASN A 102 -2.29 -22.71 -16.09
N LYS A 103 -3.24 -22.74 -15.14
CA LYS A 103 -4.60 -23.26 -15.34
C LYS A 103 -5.48 -22.15 -15.90
N VAL A 104 -6.05 -22.38 -17.09
CA VAL A 104 -6.97 -21.46 -17.78
C VAL A 104 -8.23 -21.14 -16.93
N PHE A 105 -8.65 -22.07 -16.07
CA PHE A 105 -9.82 -21.93 -15.19
C PHE A 105 -9.48 -22.09 -13.69
N ALA A 106 -8.79 -21.11 -13.11
CA ALA A 106 -8.50 -21.07 -11.68
C ALA A 106 -9.62 -20.38 -10.86
N ARG A 107 -10.88 -20.82 -11.01
CA ARG A 107 -12.05 -20.17 -10.36
C ARG A 107 -11.92 -20.11 -8.84
N GLU A 108 -11.44 -21.19 -8.22
CA GLU A 108 -11.24 -21.29 -6.78
C GLU A 108 -10.14 -20.33 -6.29
N GLU A 109 -9.02 -20.24 -7.02
CA GLU A 109 -7.93 -19.33 -6.67
C GLU A 109 -8.32 -17.86 -6.83
N MET A 110 -9.10 -17.53 -7.87
CA MET A 110 -9.63 -16.19 -8.09
C MET A 110 -10.64 -15.79 -6.99
N SER A 111 -11.48 -16.73 -6.53
CA SER A 111 -12.37 -16.50 -5.39
C SER A 111 -11.57 -16.22 -4.10
N LYS A 112 -10.53 -17.03 -3.86
CA LYS A 112 -9.64 -16.87 -2.71
C LYS A 112 -8.88 -15.54 -2.75
N LEU A 113 -8.36 -15.13 -3.91
CA LEU A 113 -7.71 -13.82 -4.10
C LEU A 113 -8.65 -12.67 -3.72
N ARG A 114 -9.93 -12.74 -4.11
CA ARG A 114 -10.92 -11.71 -3.77
C ARG A 114 -11.26 -11.69 -2.29
N PHE A 115 -11.40 -12.86 -1.68
CA PHE A 115 -11.65 -12.97 -0.24
C PHE A 115 -10.47 -12.42 0.57
N GLU A 116 -9.25 -12.82 0.23
CA GLU A 116 -8.03 -12.29 0.82
C GLU A 116 -7.92 -10.77 0.62
N ASN A 117 -8.20 -10.27 -0.59
CA ASN A 117 -8.24 -8.83 -0.86
C ASN A 117 -9.27 -8.08 -0.03
N ALA A 118 -10.49 -8.63 0.14
CA ALA A 118 -11.51 -8.03 1.00
C ALA A 118 -11.05 -7.97 2.47
N CYS A 119 -10.41 -9.04 2.96
CA CYS A 119 -9.81 -9.05 4.29
C CYS A 119 -8.75 -7.95 4.44
N VAL A 120 -7.84 -7.83 3.47
CA VAL A 120 -6.81 -6.79 3.46
C VAL A 120 -7.41 -5.38 3.39
N ILE A 121 -8.49 -5.17 2.62
CA ILE A 121 -9.20 -3.88 2.58
C ILE A 121 -9.79 -3.55 3.96
N ILE A 122 -10.49 -4.49 4.60
CA ILE A 122 -11.09 -4.28 5.92
C ILE A 122 -10.00 -3.97 6.95
N THR A 123 -8.91 -4.74 6.96
CA THR A 123 -7.78 -4.49 7.85
C THR A 123 -7.15 -3.12 7.58
N ALA A 124 -6.91 -2.77 6.32
CA ALA A 124 -6.36 -1.47 5.96
C ALA A 124 -7.28 -0.34 6.44
N VAL A 125 -8.59 -0.41 6.15
CA VAL A 125 -9.56 0.60 6.59
C VAL A 125 -9.61 0.72 8.12
N GLY A 126 -9.58 -0.40 8.86
CA GLY A 126 -9.52 -0.38 10.32
C GLY A 126 -8.24 0.29 10.85
N LEU A 127 -7.10 -0.02 10.26
CA LEU A 127 -5.81 0.58 10.60
C LEU A 127 -5.75 2.08 10.25
N PHE A 128 -6.32 2.48 9.11
CA PHE A 128 -6.51 3.88 8.74
C PHE A 128 -7.44 4.63 9.70
N GLY A 129 -8.52 3.98 10.12
CA GLY A 129 -9.42 4.51 11.14
C GLY A 129 -8.70 4.73 12.47
N ALA A 130 -7.81 3.82 12.87
CA ALA A 130 -6.97 3.99 14.04
C ALA A 130 -6.01 5.18 13.91
N ILE A 131 -5.37 5.37 12.75
CA ILE A 131 -4.56 6.58 12.48
C ILE A 131 -5.41 7.84 12.60
N GLY A 132 -6.57 7.88 11.94
CA GLY A 132 -7.47 9.03 11.97
C GLY A 132 -7.93 9.36 13.40
N TYR A 133 -8.28 8.34 14.19
CA TYR A 133 -8.65 8.49 15.59
C TYR A 133 -7.50 9.04 16.44
N LEU A 134 -6.28 8.52 16.26
CA LEU A 134 -5.08 9.01 16.95
C LEU A 134 -4.74 10.45 16.54
N MET A 135 -5.01 10.84 15.29
CA MET A 135 -4.83 12.21 14.82
C MET A 135 -5.87 13.17 15.41
N ALA A 136 -7.13 12.75 15.50
CA ALA A 136 -8.22 13.57 16.01
C ALA A 136 -8.15 13.76 17.54
N ASN A 137 -7.68 12.76 18.27
CA ASN A 137 -7.59 12.78 19.73
C ASN A 137 -6.20 13.15 20.25
N LYS A 138 -5.39 13.87 19.47
CA LYS A 138 -4.13 14.40 19.99
C LYS A 138 -4.43 15.45 21.08
N PRO A 139 -3.89 15.31 22.30
CA PRO A 139 -3.60 16.49 23.09
C PRO A 139 -2.49 17.25 22.36
N PHE A 140 -2.68 18.56 22.16
CA PHE A 140 -1.65 19.45 21.61
C PHE A 140 -0.36 19.40 22.42
#